data_AF-A0A836W7F9-F1
#
_entry.id   AF-A0A836W7F9-F1
#
_cell.length_a   1.000
_cell.length_b   1.000
_cell.length_c   1.000
_cell.angle_alpha   90.00
_cell.angle_beta   90.00
_cell.angle_gamma   90.00
#
_symmetry.space_group_name_H-M   'P 1'
#
loop_
_entity.id
_entity.type
_entity.pdbx_description
1 polymer ?
#
loop_
_entity_poly.entity_id
_entity_poly.type
_entity_poly.pdbx_seq_one_letter_code
_entity_poly.pdbx_strand_id
1 'polypeptide(L)'
;MVELINKSQIGGDDAVSYLPEDAYDGITEVITRSGKLVAVLPSPGEAKKVASYAITPDGGYGSVVIHSSSKDITHQSFDDWAF
;
A
#
# COMPACT_ATOMS: atom_id res chain seq x y z
N MET A 1 -10.75 -0.78 3.55
CA MET A 1 -9.89 -1.61 2.69
C MET A 1 -9.75 -0.89 1.38
N VAL A 2 -8.52 -0.69 0.90
CA VAL A 2 -8.22 0.02 -0.35
C VAL A 2 -7.26 -0.82 -1.19
N GLU A 3 -7.71 -1.29 -2.36
CA GLU A 3 -6.91 -2.02 -3.34
C GLU A 3 -6.30 -1.08 -4.40
N LEU A 4 -5.04 -1.34 -4.77
CA LEU A 4 -4.29 -0.72 -5.86
C LEU A 4 -3.76 -1.80 -6.82
N ILE A 5 -3.99 -1.62 -8.13
CA ILE A 5 -3.65 -2.60 -9.17
C ILE A 5 -2.57 -2.05 -10.12
N ASN A 6 -1.62 -2.91 -10.51
CA ASN A 6 -0.58 -2.58 -11.49
C ASN A 6 -1.13 -2.61 -12.94
N LYS A 7 -1.07 -1.47 -13.63
CA LYS A 7 -1.62 -1.26 -14.99
C LYS A 7 -0.80 -1.88 -16.13
N SER A 8 0.45 -2.27 -15.89
CA SER A 8 1.32 -2.89 -16.91
C SER A 8 1.20 -4.42 -16.95
N GLN A 9 0.35 -5.01 -16.11
CA GLN A 9 0.04 -6.43 -16.13
C GLN A 9 -1.12 -6.68 -17.11
N ILE A 10 -0.89 -7.48 -18.16
CA ILE A 10 -1.96 -7.82 -19.12
C ILE A 10 -3.10 -8.54 -18.38
N GLY A 11 -4.30 -7.95 -18.38
CA GLY A 11 -5.47 -8.43 -17.64
C GLY A 11 -5.85 -7.63 -16.38
N GLY A 12 -5.32 -6.41 -16.19
CA GLY A 12 -5.70 -5.52 -15.08
C GLY A 12 -7.06 -4.85 -15.30
N ASP A 13 -8.14 -5.52 -14.92
CA ASP A 13 -9.42 -4.84 -14.68
C ASP A 13 -9.20 -3.80 -13.56
N ASP A 14 -9.61 -2.56 -13.82
CA ASP A 14 -9.41 -1.41 -12.93
C ASP A 14 -9.88 -1.69 -11.50
N ALA A 15 -9.05 -1.35 -10.52
CA ALA A 15 -9.50 -0.96 -9.18
C ALA A 15 -8.58 0.13 -8.64
N VAL A 16 -8.97 1.38 -8.92
CA VAL A 16 -8.52 2.54 -8.17
C VAL A 16 -9.54 2.71 -7.04
N SER A 17 -9.20 2.26 -5.82
CA SER A 17 -10.02 2.60 -4.66
C SER A 17 -9.48 3.87 -4.02
N TYR A 18 -10.30 4.90 -4.02
CA TYR A 18 -10.01 6.19 -3.42
C TYR A 18 -10.19 6.04 -1.90
N LEU A 19 -9.13 6.25 -1.13
CA LEU A 19 -9.20 6.38 0.32
C LEU A 19 -9.59 7.83 0.60
N PRO A 20 -10.81 8.14 1.07
CA PRO A 20 -11.17 9.50 1.46
C PRO A 20 -10.12 10.00 2.45
N GLU A 21 -9.63 11.23 2.29
CA GLU A 21 -8.54 11.77 3.12
C GLU A 21 -8.86 11.67 4.63
N ASP A 22 -10.15 11.66 4.98
CA ASP A 22 -10.65 11.61 6.35
C ASP A 22 -11.12 10.22 6.82
N ALA A 23 -11.03 9.18 5.98
CA ALA A 23 -11.67 7.88 6.28
C ALA A 23 -10.88 6.99 7.24
N TYR A 24 -9.60 7.29 7.47
CA TYR A 24 -8.78 6.46 8.34
C TYR A 24 -7.63 7.26 8.93
N ASP A 25 -7.51 7.28 10.25
CA ASP A 25 -6.36 7.84 10.96
C ASP A 25 -5.69 6.72 11.78
N GLY A 26 -4.36 6.70 11.78
CA GLY A 26 -3.54 5.74 12.54
C GLY A 26 -2.80 4.70 11.71
N ILE A 27 -2.32 3.65 12.39
CA ILE A 27 -1.40 2.65 11.83
C ILE A 27 -2.10 1.89 10.69
N THR A 28 -1.40 1.77 9.58
CA THR A 28 -1.87 1.07 8.38
C THR A 28 -0.85 0.08 7.88
N GLU A 29 -1.31 -1.02 7.30
CA GLU A 29 -0.48 -1.99 6.64
C GLU A 29 -0.76 -2.03 5.14
N VAL A 30 0.31 -2.23 4.38
CA VAL A 30 0.30 -2.50 2.95
C VAL A 30 0.61 -3.99 2.77
N ILE A 31 -0.31 -4.72 2.15
CA ILE A 31 -0.15 -6.15 1.86
C ILE A 31 -0.38 -6.39 0.37
N THR A 32 0.30 -7.37 -0.21
CA THR A 32 -0.02 -7.83 -1.57
C THR A 32 -1.36 -8.57 -1.61
N ARG A 33 -1.93 -8.76 -2.80
CA ARG A 33 -3.16 -9.57 -2.97
C ARG A 33 -3.01 -11.03 -2.50
N SER A 34 -1.78 -11.56 -2.44
CA SER A 34 -1.50 -12.90 -1.90
C SER A 34 -1.36 -12.91 -0.37
N GLY A 35 -1.50 -11.76 0.29
CA GLY A 35 -1.39 -11.61 1.75
C GLY A 35 0.04 -11.40 2.27
N LYS A 36 1.04 -11.29 1.39
CA LYS A 36 2.41 -10.95 1.82
C LYS A 36 2.47 -9.51 2.31
N LEU A 37 3.01 -9.29 3.51
CA LEU A 37 3.25 -7.96 4.08
C LEU A 37 4.32 -7.20 3.28
N VAL A 38 4.01 -5.95 2.94
CA VAL A 38 4.92 -5.01 2.28
C VAL A 38 5.48 -4.02 3.31
N ALA A 39 4.60 -3.38 4.09
CA ALA A 39 4.99 -2.43 5.13
C ALA A 39 3.86 -2.22 6.16
N VAL A 40 4.22 -1.79 7.38
CA VAL A 40 3.30 -1.23 8.38
C VAL A 40 3.80 0.18 8.70
N LEU A 41 2.94 1.18 8.52
CA LEU A 41 3.28 2.60 8.50
C LEU A 41 2.39 3.37 9.49
N PRO A 42 2.89 4.47 10.07
CA PRO A 42 2.19 5.21 11.11
C PRO A 42 0.94 5.94 10.59
N SER A 43 0.83 6.16 9.28
CA SER A 43 -0.28 6.90 8.68
C SER A 43 -0.69 6.34 7.31
N PRO A 44 -1.97 6.50 6.93
CA PRO A 44 -2.42 6.15 5.58
C PRO A 44 -1.74 6.96 4.48
N GLY A 45 -1.27 8.18 4.78
CA GLY A 45 -0.53 9.00 3.83
C GLY A 45 0.77 8.35 3.39
N GLU A 46 1.53 7.80 4.35
CA GLU A 46 2.76 7.06 4.04
C GLU A 46 2.44 5.71 3.38
N ALA A 47 1.39 5.01 3.82
CA ALA A 47 0.95 3.77 3.18
C ALA A 47 0.54 3.96 1.71
N LYS A 48 -0.10 5.08 1.36
CA LYS A 48 -0.42 5.43 -0.03
C LYS A 48 0.83 5.60 -0.88
N LYS A 49 1.88 6.26 -0.36
CA LYS A 49 3.15 6.43 -1.08
C LYS A 49 3.82 5.09 -1.34
N VAL A 50 3.95 4.27 -0.29
CA VAL A 50 4.51 2.91 -0.38
C VAL A 50 3.71 2.06 -1.36
N ALA A 51 2.38 2.04 -1.26
CA ALA A 51 1.54 1.28 -2.15
C ALA A 51 1.67 1.73 -3.61
N SER A 52 1.71 3.05 -3.85
CA SER A 52 1.84 3.62 -5.21
C SER A 52 3.17 3.25 -5.86
N TYR A 53 4.25 3.16 -5.08
CA TYR A 53 5.54 2.69 -5.58
C TYR A 53 5.57 1.16 -5.74
N ALA A 54 5.03 0.42 -4.77
CA ALA A 54 5.01 -1.05 -4.75
C ALA A 54 4.31 -1.66 -5.99
N ILE A 55 3.30 -0.98 -6.53
CA ILE A 55 2.62 -1.40 -7.77
C ILE A 55 3.43 -1.13 -9.05
N THR A 56 4.52 -0.35 -8.99
CA THR A 56 5.36 -0.10 -10.16
C THR A 56 6.26 -1.30 -10.48
N PRO A 57 6.78 -1.40 -11.72
CA PRO A 57 7.78 -2.42 -12.05
C PRO A 57 9.00 -2.42 -11.11
N ASP A 58 9.47 -1.23 -10.71
CA ASP A 58 10.62 -1.08 -9.81
C ASP A 58 10.28 -1.50 -8.37
N GLY A 59 9.05 -1.25 -7.93
CA GLY A 59 8.56 -1.71 -6.63
C GLY A 59 8.42 -3.23 -6.55
N GLY A 60 8.02 -3.90 -7.64
CA GLY A 60 8.10 -5.36 -7.77
C GLY A 60 7.08 -6.17 -6.96
N TYR A 61 6.11 -5.54 -6.29
CA TYR A 61 5.11 -6.24 -5.46
C TYR A 61 3.81 -6.56 -6.22
N GLY A 62 3.59 -5.94 -7.37
CA GLY A 62 2.34 -6.08 -8.11
C GLY A 62 1.18 -5.40 -7.37
N SER A 63 -0.02 -5.96 -7.44
CA SER A 63 -1.20 -5.37 -6.79
C SER A 63 -1.15 -5.48 -5.27
N VAL A 64 -1.44 -4.38 -4.58
CA VAL A 64 -1.39 -4.26 -3.12
C VAL A 64 -2.69 -3.71 -2.55
N VAL A 65 -2.88 -3.89 -1.25
CA VAL A 65 -4.06 -3.48 -0.49
C VAL A 65 -3.60 -2.78 0.79
N ILE A 66 -4.26 -1.67 1.11
CA ILE A 66 -4.06 -0.90 2.34
C ILE A 66 -5.18 -1.21 3.32
N HIS A 67 -4.78 -1.55 4.54
CA HIS A 67 -5.66 -1.80 5.67
C HIS A 67 -5.22 -1.03 6.89
N SER A 68 -6.17 -0.82 7.81
CA SER A 68 -5.85 -0.56 9.20
C SER A 68 -5.03 -1.69 9.80
N SER A 69 -4.02 -1.38 10.60
CA SER A 69 -3.26 -2.39 11.31
C SER A 69 -3.12 -2.06 12.79
N SER A 70 -3.05 -3.10 13.60
CA SER A 70 -2.65 -3.03 15.01
C SER A 70 -1.25 -3.63 15.22
N LYS A 71 -0.53 -3.93 14.14
CA LYS A 71 0.85 -4.44 14.18
C LYS A 71 1.81 -3.32 14.49
N ASP A 72 3.01 -3.69 14.94
CA ASP A 72 4.10 -2.74 15.13
C ASP A 72 4.51 -2.11 13.80
N ILE A 73 4.79 -0.80 13.86
CA ILE A 73 5.28 -0.04 12.71
C ILE A 73 6.61 -0.62 12.27
N THR A 74 6.70 -1.01 10.99
CA THR A 74 7.94 -1.52 10.41
C THR A 74 8.78 -0.40 9.81
N HIS A 75 8.14 0.65 9.29
CA HIS A 75 8.81 1.81 8.70
C HIS A 75 8.06 3.09 9.08
N GLN A 76 8.79 4.18 9.31
CA GLN A 76 8.20 5.46 9.72
C GLN A 76 7.70 6.29 8.53
N SER A 77 8.27 6.09 7.34
CA SER A 77 7.94 6.84 6.13
C SER A 77 8.19 6.03 4.86
N PHE A 78 7.76 6.58 3.72
CA PHE A 78 8.12 6.06 2.41
C PHE A 78 9.64 6.00 2.20
N ASP A 79 10.37 7.04 2.59
CA ASP A 79 11.82 7.09 2.41
C ASP A 79 12.53 6.00 3.22
N ASP A 80 12.08 5.77 4.46
CA ASP A 80 12.58 4.68 5.33
C ASP A 80 12.28 3.29 4.78
N TRP A 81 11.22 3.13 3.98
CA TRP A 81 10.89 1.88 3.32
C TRP A 81 11.63 1.68 1.99
N ALA A 82 11.89 2.75 1.25
CA ALA A 82 12.45 2.69 -0.10
C ALA A 82 13.98 2.68 -0.14
N PHE A 83 14.66 3.14 0.92
CA PHE A 83 16.13 3.33 0.98
C PHE A 83 16.74 2.75 2.25
#